data_AF-A0A1M7RPJ8-F1
#
_entry.id   AF-A0A1M7RPJ8-F1
#
_cell.length_a   1.000
_cell.length_b   1.000
_cell.length_c   1.000
_cell.angle_alpha   90.00
_cell.angle_beta   90.00
_cell.angle_gamma   90.00
#
_symmetry.space_group_name_H-M   'P 1'
#
loop_
_entity.id
_entity.type
_entity.pdbx_description
1 polymer ?
#
loop_
_entity_poly.entity_id
_entity_poly.type
_entity_poly.pdbx_seq_one_letter_code
_entity_poly.pdbx_strand_id
1 'polypeptide(L)'
;MNGRLRNLYSGRSSNGIDWARYEETLGSSLPADYKEFCSVFPPGSFQEWLTVAHPSDGDGSADLDHTAMLVGMIRRAASRNDVPSIPLIAGPGGLIIWGYIEDSVYLCWLATSDDPQTWRTLITDRHASNWVIVEKSMTDVLYDILFGTEPLGPLESHSYLRESPIEFEPFDYAVAPVSADGEEMPVRYDGGPLRAPIDQAHAILATTGSTVAPVIDDALWDRLVGTYGVRIPADYRDLVSRLSPLSIRNIQLFVPSHSDPRHDWTTQLEKAVRDAADRRRSGRHSWALWPAAGGLFPWGIATTGELFCWLPYNSEPSVWPVAMVGYDGETVRLHNLSATAFLFEVLNGADPFEVLRAWN
;
A
#
# COMPACT_ATOMS: atom_id res chain seq x y z
N MET A 1 11.46 -19.56 14.84
CA MET A 1 12.39 -18.80 13.97
C MET A 1 13.82 -18.80 14.50
N ASN A 2 14.85 -18.87 13.64
CA ASN A 2 16.28 -18.84 14.04
C ASN A 2 16.69 -17.49 14.69
N GLY A 3 17.52 -17.53 15.74
CA GLY A 3 17.94 -16.34 16.49
C GLY A 3 18.74 -15.32 15.68
N ARG A 4 19.55 -15.75 14.70
CA ARG A 4 20.31 -14.83 13.84
C ARG A 4 19.40 -14.08 12.87
N LEU A 5 18.40 -14.76 12.31
CA LEU A 5 17.35 -14.14 11.51
C LEU A 5 16.56 -13.14 12.37
N ARG A 6 16.07 -13.57 13.54
CA ARG A 6 15.33 -12.72 14.48
C ARG A 6 16.07 -11.43 14.86
N ASN A 7 17.41 -11.49 14.98
CA ASN A 7 18.23 -10.35 15.37
C ASN A 7 18.41 -9.30 14.27
N LEU A 8 17.96 -9.54 13.03
CA LEU A 8 18.00 -8.55 11.96
C LEU A 8 17.06 -7.36 12.20
N TYR A 9 16.06 -7.52 13.07
CA TYR A 9 15.15 -6.44 13.43
C TYR A 9 14.82 -6.48 14.93
N SER A 10 14.96 -5.33 15.59
CA SER A 10 14.72 -5.18 17.05
C SER A 10 13.56 -4.23 17.38
N GLY A 11 12.90 -3.67 16.35
CA GLY A 11 11.68 -2.88 16.52
C GLY A 11 10.47 -3.75 16.87
N ARG A 12 9.32 -3.11 17.10
CA ARG A 12 8.03 -3.81 17.26
C ARG A 12 7.32 -3.80 15.90
N SER A 13 6.88 -4.94 15.38
CA SER A 13 5.94 -4.94 14.26
C SER A 13 4.63 -4.24 14.69
N SER A 14 4.01 -3.52 13.77
CA SER A 14 2.81 -2.74 14.05
C SER A 14 1.64 -3.65 14.45
N ASN A 15 0.95 -3.25 15.52
CA ASN A 15 -0.22 -3.96 16.02
C ASN A 15 -1.38 -3.88 15.01
N GLY A 16 -1.91 -5.03 14.59
CA GLY A 16 -3.23 -5.12 13.96
C GLY A 16 -3.37 -6.04 12.75
N ILE A 17 -2.70 -7.21 12.70
CA ILE A 17 -2.97 -8.19 11.65
C ILE A 17 -4.33 -8.86 11.93
N ASP A 18 -5.31 -8.65 11.05
CA ASP A 18 -6.58 -9.39 11.05
C ASP A 18 -6.38 -10.76 10.38
N TRP A 19 -5.80 -11.69 11.15
CA TRP A 19 -5.55 -13.05 10.66
C TRP A 19 -6.83 -13.76 10.22
N ALA A 20 -7.97 -13.49 10.87
CA ALA A 20 -9.22 -14.13 10.53
C ALA A 20 -9.65 -13.74 9.12
N ARG A 21 -9.63 -12.44 8.80
CA ARG A 21 -9.94 -11.94 7.47
C ARG A 21 -8.94 -12.41 6.42
N TYR A 22 -7.64 -12.38 6.72
CA TYR A 22 -6.60 -12.81 5.79
C TYR A 22 -6.73 -14.30 5.44
N GLU A 23 -6.93 -15.16 6.44
CA GLU A 23 -7.12 -16.61 6.24
C GLU A 23 -8.47 -16.94 5.57
N GLU A 24 -9.52 -16.14 5.81
CA GLU A 24 -10.81 -16.27 5.12
C GLU A 24 -10.66 -15.97 3.62
N THR A 25 -10.00 -14.88 3.25
CA THR A 25 -9.75 -14.53 1.84
C THR A 25 -8.90 -15.59 1.14
N LEU A 26 -7.82 -16.05 1.79
CA LEU A 26 -6.98 -17.12 1.25
C LEU A 26 -7.72 -18.47 1.20
N GLY A 27 -8.75 -18.67 2.02
CA GLY A 27 -9.47 -19.93 2.16
C GLY A 27 -8.68 -21.03 2.88
N SER A 28 -7.61 -20.67 3.60
CA SER A 28 -6.80 -21.61 4.39
C SER A 28 -6.09 -20.90 5.53
N SER A 29 -5.82 -21.66 6.60
CA SER A 29 -4.86 -21.23 7.62
C SER A 29 -3.43 -21.22 7.09
N LEU A 30 -2.55 -20.46 7.75
CA LEU A 30 -1.14 -20.28 7.35
C LEU A 30 -0.14 -20.96 8.30
N PRO A 31 1.09 -21.28 7.83
CA PRO A 31 2.15 -21.85 8.65
C PRO A 31 2.47 -21.02 9.89
N ALA A 32 2.80 -21.67 11.00
CA ALA A 32 2.98 -21.00 12.30
C ALA A 32 4.26 -20.15 12.33
N ASP A 33 5.29 -20.57 11.59
CA ASP A 33 6.55 -19.85 11.46
C ASP A 33 6.41 -18.55 10.65
N TYR A 34 5.49 -18.51 9.67
CA TYR A 34 5.10 -17.27 9.00
C TYR A 34 4.39 -16.30 9.93
N LYS A 35 3.43 -16.79 10.74
CA LYS A 35 2.79 -15.95 11.77
C LYS A 35 3.81 -15.44 12.80
N GLU A 36 4.78 -16.27 13.19
CA GLU A 36 5.90 -15.87 14.05
C GLU A 36 6.75 -14.79 13.38
N PHE A 37 7.08 -14.95 12.09
CA PHE A 37 7.82 -13.95 11.31
C PHE A 37 7.12 -12.58 11.31
N CYS A 38 5.83 -12.54 10.94
CA CYS A 38 5.04 -11.30 10.90
C CYS A 38 4.83 -10.65 12.29
N SER A 39 4.98 -11.42 13.37
CA SER A 39 4.97 -10.89 14.74
C SER A 39 6.27 -10.17 15.14
N VAL A 40 7.35 -10.36 14.37
CA VAL A 40 8.66 -9.75 14.62
C VAL A 40 8.96 -8.69 13.57
N PHE A 41 8.84 -9.03 12.30
CA PHE A 41 9.13 -8.16 11.18
C PHE A 41 7.87 -7.44 10.73
N PRO A 42 7.84 -6.10 10.63
CA PRO A 42 6.84 -5.39 9.83
C PRO A 42 7.01 -5.74 8.34
N PRO A 43 6.13 -5.28 7.44
CA PRO A 43 6.46 -5.39 6.02
C PRO A 43 7.73 -4.58 5.70
N GLY A 44 8.52 -5.11 4.78
CA GLY A 44 9.86 -4.61 4.49
C GLY A 44 10.62 -5.53 3.56
N SER A 45 11.85 -5.15 3.25
CA SER A 45 12.76 -5.93 2.41
C SER A 45 14.03 -6.31 3.16
N PHE A 46 14.57 -7.47 2.80
CA PHE A 46 15.93 -7.87 3.14
C PHE A 46 16.83 -7.48 1.98
N GLN A 47 17.94 -6.80 2.31
CA GLN A 47 18.94 -6.38 1.32
C GLN A 47 18.34 -5.57 0.17
N GLU A 48 17.29 -4.77 0.40
CA GLU A 48 16.54 -4.02 -0.63
C GLU A 48 15.72 -4.88 -1.62
N TRP A 49 16.07 -6.16 -1.84
CA TRP A 49 15.56 -6.96 -2.96
C TRP A 49 14.52 -8.01 -2.59
N LEU A 50 14.67 -8.67 -1.43
CA LEU A 50 13.79 -9.77 -1.03
C LEU A 50 12.66 -9.27 -0.15
N THR A 51 11.44 -9.39 -0.62
CA THR A 51 10.23 -8.97 0.09
C THR A 51 9.41 -10.18 0.51
N VAL A 52 8.91 -10.16 1.74
CA VAL A 52 7.90 -11.13 2.22
C VAL A 52 6.53 -10.48 2.08
N ALA A 53 5.60 -11.17 1.42
CA ALA A 53 4.20 -10.75 1.35
C ALA A 53 3.64 -10.73 2.78
N HIS A 54 3.36 -9.54 3.31
CA HIS A 54 3.00 -9.36 4.71
C HIS A 54 1.49 -9.15 4.87
N PRO A 55 0.81 -9.76 5.85
CA PRO A 55 -0.65 -9.65 5.98
C PRO A 55 -1.12 -8.30 6.54
N SER A 56 -0.19 -7.40 6.88
CA SER A 56 -0.52 -5.98 7.11
C SER A 56 -0.78 -5.22 5.82
N ASP A 57 -0.37 -5.79 4.68
CA ASP A 57 -0.61 -5.26 3.35
C ASP A 57 -2.01 -5.67 2.85
N GLY A 58 -3.02 -5.72 3.72
CA GLY A 58 -4.41 -5.97 3.32
C GLY A 58 -4.90 -7.37 3.66
N ASP A 59 -5.91 -7.84 2.93
CA ASP A 59 -6.68 -9.03 3.30
C ASP A 59 -6.28 -10.30 2.56
N GLY A 60 -5.15 -10.31 1.83
CA GLY A 60 -4.64 -11.49 1.09
C GLY A 60 -5.17 -11.62 -0.34
N SER A 61 -6.10 -10.74 -0.77
CA SER A 61 -6.59 -10.71 -2.15
C SER A 61 -5.48 -10.44 -3.17
N ALA A 62 -4.63 -9.44 -2.89
CA ALA A 62 -3.48 -9.10 -3.73
C ALA A 62 -2.49 -10.27 -3.89
N ASP A 63 -2.26 -11.04 -2.81
CA ASP A 63 -1.35 -12.19 -2.85
C ASP A 63 -1.92 -13.34 -3.69
N LEU A 64 -3.25 -13.56 -3.63
CA LEU A 64 -3.94 -14.50 -4.51
C LEU A 64 -3.90 -14.07 -5.97
N ASP A 65 -4.13 -12.79 -6.26
CA ASP A 65 -4.08 -12.25 -7.62
C ASP A 65 -2.66 -12.35 -8.19
N HIS A 66 -1.64 -12.03 -7.39
CA HIS A 66 -0.24 -12.18 -7.76
C HIS A 66 0.10 -13.66 -8.02
N THR A 67 -0.38 -14.56 -7.17
CA THR A 67 -0.23 -16.00 -7.35
C THR A 67 -0.92 -16.48 -8.64
N ALA A 68 -2.13 -16.00 -8.93
CA ALA A 68 -2.88 -16.33 -10.14
C ALA A 68 -2.15 -15.84 -11.40
N MET A 69 -1.54 -14.65 -11.34
CA MET A 69 -0.70 -14.13 -12.40
C MET A 69 0.47 -15.09 -12.69
N LEU A 70 1.24 -15.46 -11.66
CA LEU A 70 2.36 -16.40 -11.78
C LEU A 70 1.92 -17.75 -12.35
N VAL A 71 0.86 -18.35 -11.80
CA VAL A 71 0.25 -19.59 -12.31
C VAL A 71 -0.08 -19.47 -13.80
N GLY A 72 -0.66 -18.34 -14.22
CA GLY A 72 -0.95 -18.06 -15.62
C GLY A 72 0.30 -17.99 -16.49
N MET A 73 1.38 -17.38 -15.99
CA MET A 73 2.67 -17.34 -16.71
C MET A 73 3.30 -18.73 -16.85
N ILE A 74 3.31 -19.54 -15.78
CA ILE A 74 3.85 -20.90 -15.79
C ILE A 74 3.06 -21.78 -16.76
N ARG A 75 1.71 -21.74 -16.73
CA ARG A 75 0.86 -22.48 -17.68
C ARG A 75 1.17 -22.15 -19.14
N ARG A 76 1.42 -20.87 -19.45
CA ARG A 76 1.80 -20.43 -20.82
C ARG A 76 3.21 -20.85 -21.21
N ALA A 77 4.10 -21.05 -20.23
CA ALA A 77 5.47 -21.51 -20.44
C ALA A 77 5.55 -23.05 -20.54
N ALA A 78 4.63 -23.78 -19.90
CA ALA A 78 4.59 -25.25 -19.87
C ALA A 78 4.49 -25.92 -21.25
N SER A 79 4.03 -25.19 -22.28
CA SER A 79 4.05 -25.69 -23.66
C SER A 79 5.43 -25.64 -24.33
N ARG A 80 6.38 -24.90 -23.74
CA ARG A 80 7.71 -24.57 -24.28
C ARG A 80 8.86 -25.05 -23.39
N ASN A 81 8.63 -25.19 -22.09
CA ASN A 81 9.63 -25.54 -21.08
C ASN A 81 9.16 -26.74 -20.25
N ASP A 82 10.12 -27.48 -19.69
CA ASP A 82 9.85 -28.44 -18.64
C ASP A 82 9.56 -27.68 -17.33
N VAL A 83 8.38 -27.90 -16.76
CA VAL A 83 7.89 -27.20 -15.56
C VAL A 83 7.62 -28.20 -14.45
N PRO A 84 7.69 -27.81 -13.17
CA PRO A 84 7.50 -28.75 -12.07
C PRO A 84 6.11 -29.40 -12.12
N SER A 85 6.05 -30.69 -11.80
CA SER A 85 4.78 -31.42 -11.70
C SER A 85 4.09 -31.10 -10.38
N ILE A 86 3.43 -29.93 -10.35
CA ILE A 86 2.71 -29.39 -9.21
C ILE A 86 1.33 -28.88 -9.63
N PRO A 87 0.35 -28.81 -8.72
CA PRO A 87 -0.93 -28.18 -9.03
C PRO A 87 -0.75 -26.68 -9.30
N LEU A 88 -0.97 -26.27 -10.55
CA LEU A 88 -0.92 -24.87 -10.96
C LEU A 88 -2.27 -24.20 -10.70
N ILE A 89 -2.65 -24.06 -9.43
CA ILE A 89 -3.88 -23.40 -8.96
C ILE A 89 -3.44 -22.29 -8.00
N ALA A 90 -4.10 -21.13 -8.03
CA ALA A 90 -3.84 -20.08 -7.04
C ALA A 90 -4.69 -20.33 -5.79
N GLY A 91 -4.05 -20.29 -4.61
CA GLY A 91 -4.69 -20.58 -3.34
C GLY A 91 -4.51 -22.03 -2.87
N PRO A 92 -5.33 -22.45 -1.89
CA PRO A 92 -5.30 -23.79 -1.31
C PRO A 92 -5.45 -24.88 -2.37
N GLY A 93 -4.69 -25.97 -2.24
CA GLY A 93 -4.57 -27.02 -3.24
C GLY A 93 -3.55 -26.75 -4.34
N GLY A 94 -2.88 -25.58 -4.35
CA GLY A 94 -1.87 -25.22 -5.33
C GLY A 94 -0.74 -24.37 -4.76
N LEU A 95 -0.59 -23.16 -5.30
CA LEU A 95 0.45 -22.21 -4.94
C LEU A 95 -0.14 -21.06 -4.13
N ILE A 96 0.65 -20.52 -3.20
CA ILE A 96 0.41 -19.24 -2.53
C ILE A 96 1.76 -18.54 -2.42
N ILE A 97 1.91 -17.35 -3.01
CA ILE A 97 3.13 -16.56 -2.88
C ILE A 97 3.28 -16.11 -1.42
N TRP A 98 4.48 -16.28 -0.86
CA TRP A 98 4.85 -15.71 0.43
C TRP A 98 6.00 -14.72 0.34
N GLY A 99 6.72 -14.68 -0.78
CA GLY A 99 7.76 -13.69 -1.01
C GLY A 99 8.23 -13.65 -2.44
N TYR A 100 9.00 -12.62 -2.76
CA TYR A 100 9.52 -12.38 -4.10
C TYR A 100 10.84 -11.60 -4.01
N ILE A 101 11.65 -11.72 -5.06
CA ILE A 101 12.91 -10.99 -5.19
C ILE A 101 12.84 -10.17 -6.48
N GLU A 102 12.85 -8.85 -6.31
CA GLU A 102 12.55 -7.86 -7.36
C GLU A 102 11.21 -8.20 -8.04
N ASP A 103 11.27 -8.78 -9.24
CA ASP A 103 10.15 -9.41 -9.96
C ASP A 103 10.63 -10.66 -10.72
N SER A 104 11.79 -11.19 -10.33
CA SER A 104 12.52 -12.20 -11.08
C SER A 104 12.31 -13.60 -10.51
N VAL A 105 12.26 -13.72 -9.18
CA VAL A 105 12.15 -14.98 -8.46
C VAL A 105 11.00 -14.92 -7.45
N TYR A 106 10.22 -15.98 -7.40
CA TYR A 106 9.02 -16.12 -6.58
C TYR A 106 9.23 -17.24 -5.58
N LEU A 107 8.79 -17.00 -4.34
CA LEU A 107 8.82 -17.91 -3.21
C LEU A 107 7.36 -18.26 -2.89
N CYS A 108 6.97 -19.50 -3.16
CA CYS A 108 5.58 -19.95 -3.05
C CYS A 108 5.46 -21.14 -2.12
N TRP A 109 4.46 -21.15 -1.24
CA TRP A 109 4.05 -22.38 -0.58
C TRP A 109 3.35 -23.29 -1.60
N LEU A 110 3.69 -24.58 -1.55
CA LEU A 110 2.90 -25.65 -2.13
C LEU A 110 1.82 -26.03 -1.13
N ALA A 111 0.69 -25.33 -1.18
CA ALA A 111 -0.44 -25.45 -0.27
C ALA A 111 -1.31 -26.70 -0.56
N THR A 112 -0.67 -27.84 -0.80
CA THR A 112 -1.33 -29.08 -1.27
C THR A 112 -1.83 -30.00 -0.15
N SER A 113 -1.59 -29.62 1.11
CA SER A 113 -1.97 -30.37 2.31
C SER A 113 -2.90 -29.52 3.17
N ASP A 114 -3.87 -30.15 3.84
CA ASP A 114 -4.76 -29.45 4.78
C ASP A 114 -4.04 -28.96 6.05
N ASP A 115 -2.83 -29.49 6.34
CA ASP A 115 -1.96 -29.01 7.41
C ASP A 115 -0.92 -28.02 6.86
N PRO A 116 -1.04 -26.71 7.14
CA PRO A 116 -0.11 -25.70 6.65
C PRO A 116 1.33 -25.90 7.13
N GLN A 117 1.54 -26.59 8.27
CA GLN A 117 2.90 -26.82 8.78
C GLN A 117 3.71 -27.78 7.90
N THR A 118 3.04 -28.50 7.00
CA THR A 118 3.67 -29.44 6.06
C THR A 118 3.96 -28.82 4.69
N TRP A 119 3.54 -27.57 4.46
CA TRP A 119 3.74 -26.91 3.17
C TRP A 119 5.22 -26.71 2.88
N ARG A 120 5.61 -27.06 1.66
CA ARG A 120 6.98 -26.91 1.14
C ARG A 120 7.09 -25.61 0.36
N THR A 121 8.30 -25.09 0.21
CA THR A 121 8.51 -23.90 -0.63
C THR A 121 8.96 -24.30 -2.03
N LEU A 122 8.23 -23.82 -3.05
CA LEU A 122 8.73 -23.71 -4.42
C LEU A 122 9.45 -22.36 -4.57
N ILE A 123 10.69 -22.39 -5.05
CA ILE A 123 11.42 -21.22 -5.52
C ILE A 123 11.49 -21.33 -7.04
N THR A 124 11.04 -20.31 -7.76
CA THR A 124 10.93 -20.37 -9.23
C THR A 124 11.11 -19.01 -9.87
N ASP A 125 11.62 -18.98 -11.10
CA ASP A 125 11.43 -17.80 -11.96
C ASP A 125 9.97 -17.68 -12.45
N ARG A 126 9.62 -16.55 -13.06
CA ARG A 126 8.28 -16.24 -13.61
C ARG A 126 7.74 -17.24 -14.64
N HIS A 127 8.59 -18.08 -15.22
CA HIS A 127 8.24 -19.04 -16.27
C HIS A 127 8.45 -20.50 -15.84
N ALA A 128 8.85 -20.73 -14.58
CA ALA A 128 9.33 -22.01 -14.09
C ALA A 128 10.36 -22.67 -15.01
N SER A 129 11.26 -21.86 -15.60
CA SER A 129 12.36 -22.38 -16.43
C SER A 129 13.51 -22.85 -15.56
N ASN A 130 13.72 -22.19 -14.42
CA ASN A 130 14.52 -22.67 -13.31
C ASN A 130 13.64 -22.71 -12.05
N TRP A 131 13.71 -23.82 -11.29
CA TRP A 131 12.93 -24.01 -10.08
C TRP A 131 13.59 -25.02 -9.13
N VAL A 132 13.25 -24.91 -7.84
CA VAL A 132 13.60 -25.91 -6.82
C VAL A 132 12.49 -25.99 -5.77
N ILE A 133 12.22 -27.19 -5.26
CA ILE A 133 11.32 -27.40 -4.12
C ILE A 133 12.17 -27.70 -2.89
N VAL A 134 11.96 -26.91 -1.84
CA VAL A 134 12.70 -26.99 -0.58
C VAL A 134 11.77 -27.47 0.53
N GLU A 135 12.16 -28.55 1.20
CA GLU A 135 11.39 -29.20 2.27
C GLU A 135 11.77 -28.62 3.64
N LYS A 136 11.56 -27.32 3.80
CA LYS A 136 11.86 -26.56 5.01
C LYS A 136 10.74 -25.57 5.32
N SER A 137 10.66 -25.12 6.57
CA SER A 137 9.76 -24.04 6.98
C SER A 137 10.09 -22.75 6.21
N MET A 138 9.14 -21.82 6.11
CA MET A 138 9.38 -20.54 5.43
C MET A 138 10.58 -19.80 6.06
N THR A 139 10.64 -19.74 7.39
CA THR A 139 11.74 -19.05 8.09
C THR A 139 13.09 -19.73 7.91
N ASP A 140 13.14 -21.05 7.74
CA ASP A 140 14.38 -21.77 7.43
C ASP A 140 14.81 -21.58 5.98
N VAL A 141 13.86 -21.52 5.04
CA VAL A 141 14.16 -21.16 3.64
C VAL A 141 14.72 -19.74 3.58
N LEU A 142 14.07 -18.78 4.25
CA LEU A 142 14.55 -17.41 4.34
C LEU A 142 15.96 -17.33 4.97
N TYR A 143 16.21 -18.13 6.01
CA TYR A 143 17.53 -18.25 6.61
C TYR A 143 18.58 -18.77 5.61
N ASP A 144 18.29 -19.80 4.84
CA ASP A 144 19.22 -20.34 3.84
C ASP A 144 19.48 -19.36 2.69
N ILE A 145 18.49 -18.55 2.31
CA ILE A 145 18.65 -17.51 1.28
C ILE A 145 19.65 -16.46 1.76
N LEU A 146 19.51 -15.98 3.00
CA LEU A 146 20.31 -14.88 3.53
C LEU A 146 21.67 -15.36 4.07
N PHE A 147 21.70 -16.48 4.78
CA PHE A 147 22.88 -16.93 5.54
C PHE A 147 23.47 -18.27 5.07
N GLY A 148 22.80 -18.98 4.16
CA GLY A 148 23.25 -20.27 3.65
C GLY A 148 24.53 -20.14 2.81
N THR A 149 25.29 -21.24 2.70
CA THR A 149 26.56 -21.28 1.95
C THR A 149 26.38 -21.52 0.46
N GLU A 150 25.27 -22.12 0.05
CA GLU A 150 24.98 -22.48 -1.33
C GLU A 150 23.70 -21.77 -1.80
N PRO A 151 23.66 -21.25 -3.04
CA PRO A 151 22.44 -20.68 -3.61
C PRO A 151 21.38 -21.76 -3.85
N LEU A 152 20.11 -21.41 -3.64
CA LEU A 152 18.98 -22.30 -3.91
C LEU A 152 18.51 -22.10 -5.35
N GLY A 153 18.76 -23.08 -6.22
CA GLY A 153 18.22 -23.17 -7.58
C GLY A 153 18.19 -21.83 -8.34
N PRO A 154 17.02 -21.18 -8.52
CA PRO A 154 16.88 -19.90 -9.21
C PRO A 154 17.72 -18.72 -8.67
N LEU A 155 18.35 -18.86 -7.50
CA LEU A 155 19.11 -17.82 -6.82
C LEU A 155 20.62 -17.82 -7.12
N GLU A 156 21.08 -18.59 -8.10
CA GLU A 156 22.51 -18.64 -8.48
C GLU A 156 23.10 -17.26 -8.82
N SER A 157 22.29 -16.37 -9.40
CA SER A 157 22.71 -15.00 -9.77
C SER A 157 22.39 -13.94 -8.70
N HIS A 158 21.90 -14.36 -7.53
CA HIS A 158 21.41 -13.47 -6.46
C HIS A 158 22.34 -13.52 -5.24
N SER A 159 23.66 -13.56 -5.47
CA SER A 159 24.66 -13.63 -4.40
C SER A 159 24.66 -12.41 -3.48
N TYR A 160 24.19 -11.26 -3.99
CA TYR A 160 24.07 -10.00 -3.25
C TYR A 160 23.18 -10.13 -2.00
N LEU A 161 22.21 -11.06 -1.98
CA LEU A 161 21.36 -11.33 -0.81
C LEU A 161 22.16 -11.80 0.42
N ARG A 162 23.39 -12.27 0.21
CA ARG A 162 24.29 -12.80 1.25
C ARG A 162 25.44 -11.84 1.58
N GLU A 163 25.49 -10.67 0.95
CA GLU A 163 26.54 -9.68 1.24
C GLU A 163 26.41 -9.15 2.66
N SER A 164 27.51 -9.14 3.41
CA SER A 164 27.49 -8.71 4.81
C SER A 164 27.80 -7.21 4.93
N PRO A 165 27.11 -6.46 5.81
CA PRO A 165 26.08 -6.90 6.76
C PRO A 165 24.75 -7.22 6.08
N ILE A 166 24.03 -8.21 6.62
CA ILE A 166 22.64 -8.45 6.19
C ILE A 166 21.75 -7.49 6.94
N GLU A 167 20.98 -6.73 6.17
CA GLU A 167 20.09 -5.71 6.71
C GLU A 167 18.64 -6.03 6.34
N PHE A 168 17.76 -5.70 7.27
CA PHE A 168 16.33 -5.66 7.05
C PHE A 168 15.90 -4.20 7.13
N GLU A 169 15.33 -3.70 6.05
CA GLU A 169 14.75 -2.37 5.98
C GLU A 169 13.22 -2.53 6.01
N PRO A 170 12.56 -2.16 7.14
CA PRO A 170 11.11 -2.01 7.14
C PRO A 170 10.72 -1.12 5.97
N PHE A 171 9.66 -1.51 5.25
CA PHE A 171 9.06 -0.55 4.34
C PHE A 171 8.56 0.58 5.20
N ASP A 172 9.13 1.75 4.94
CA ASP A 172 8.50 2.98 5.34
C ASP A 172 7.25 3.11 4.46
N TYR A 173 6.18 2.38 4.81
CA TYR A 173 4.85 2.97 4.59
C TYR A 173 4.90 4.18 5.48
N ALA A 174 5.42 5.27 4.93
CA ALA A 174 5.84 6.40 5.71
C ALA A 174 4.62 6.94 6.40
N VAL A 175 4.39 6.43 7.60
CA VAL A 175 3.91 7.23 8.67
C VAL A 175 4.45 6.81 10.02
N ALA A 176 5.71 7.14 10.22
CA ALA A 176 5.92 8.03 11.34
C ALA A 176 5.60 9.48 10.87
N PRO A 177 4.96 10.35 11.67
CA PRO A 177 5.13 11.78 11.45
C PRO A 177 6.59 12.07 11.83
N VAL A 178 7.50 11.78 10.93
CA VAL A 178 8.91 12.10 11.07
C VAL A 178 9.20 13.07 9.96
N SER A 179 9.28 14.33 10.39
CA SER A 179 10.06 15.33 9.71
C SER A 179 11.27 14.70 9.04
N ALA A 180 11.38 14.81 7.71
CA ALA A 180 12.68 14.69 7.06
C ALA A 180 13.66 15.55 7.87
N ASP A 181 14.89 15.10 8.09
CA ASP A 181 15.87 15.82 8.92
C ASP A 181 15.87 17.33 8.60
N GLY A 182 15.25 18.12 9.48
CA GLY A 182 15.08 19.57 9.34
C GLY A 182 13.68 20.12 8.99
N GLU A 183 12.66 19.32 8.68
CA GLU A 183 11.34 19.79 8.21
C GLU A 183 10.16 19.19 8.99
N GLU A 184 9.79 19.80 10.13
CA GLU A 184 8.63 19.40 10.94
C GLU A 184 7.31 19.82 10.25
N MET A 185 6.35 18.88 10.15
CA MET A 185 4.97 19.17 9.81
C MET A 185 4.47 20.31 10.73
N PRO A 186 3.93 21.43 10.22
CA PRO A 186 3.57 22.59 11.05
C PRO A 186 2.46 22.28 12.06
N VAL A 187 1.77 21.16 11.87
CA VAL A 187 0.73 20.67 12.79
C VAL A 187 1.05 19.22 13.16
N ARG A 188 1.11 18.95 14.47
CA ARG A 188 1.22 17.59 14.99
C ARG A 188 -0.16 16.94 15.01
N TYR A 189 -0.29 15.78 14.40
CA TYR A 189 -1.44 14.92 14.58
C TYR A 189 -1.28 14.11 15.86
N ASP A 190 -2.30 14.07 16.70
CA ASP A 190 -2.27 13.38 17.99
C ASP A 190 -2.57 11.88 17.89
N GLY A 191 -2.89 11.38 16.69
CA GLY A 191 -3.26 9.99 16.47
C GLY A 191 -4.70 9.67 16.89
N GLY A 192 -5.53 10.68 17.17
CA GLY A 192 -6.93 10.49 17.53
C GLY A 192 -7.71 9.74 16.45
N PRO A 193 -8.80 9.03 16.83
CA PRO A 193 -9.65 8.37 15.84
C PRO A 193 -10.40 9.41 14.99
N LEU A 194 -10.71 9.03 13.75
CA LEU A 194 -11.64 9.80 12.92
C LEU A 194 -13.02 9.88 13.58
N ARG A 195 -13.67 11.03 13.44
CA ARG A 195 -15.05 11.21 13.89
C ARG A 195 -15.98 10.41 13.00
N ALA A 196 -16.83 9.60 13.62
CA ALA A 196 -17.89 8.89 12.92
C ALA A 196 -19.02 9.86 12.48
N PRO A 197 -19.70 9.57 11.36
CA PRO A 197 -19.49 8.44 10.45
C PRO A 197 -18.26 8.63 9.56
N ILE A 198 -17.46 7.56 9.40
CA ILE A 198 -16.24 7.60 8.58
C ILE A 198 -16.59 7.53 7.09
N ASP A 199 -17.39 6.55 6.68
CA ASP A 199 -17.83 6.45 5.28
C ASP A 199 -19.12 7.24 5.08
N GLN A 200 -19.07 8.25 4.21
CA GLN A 200 -20.21 9.05 3.78
C GLN A 200 -20.43 9.04 2.27
N ALA A 201 -19.80 8.12 1.54
CA ALA A 201 -19.88 8.06 0.07
C ALA A 201 -21.34 7.93 -0.40
N HIS A 202 -22.09 6.99 0.17
CA HIS A 202 -23.50 6.77 -0.15
C HIS A 202 -24.39 7.99 0.19
N ALA A 203 -24.13 8.64 1.33
CA ALA A 203 -24.90 9.82 1.75
C ALA A 203 -24.68 11.01 0.80
N ILE A 204 -23.43 11.21 0.36
CA ILE A 204 -23.09 12.22 -0.64
C ILE A 204 -23.81 11.92 -1.96
N LEU A 205 -23.67 10.70 -2.50
CA LEU A 205 -24.26 10.30 -3.78
C LEU A 205 -25.78 10.45 -3.78
N ALA A 206 -26.44 10.08 -2.68
CA ALA A 206 -27.87 10.28 -2.51
C ALA A 206 -28.27 11.76 -2.50
N THR A 207 -27.45 12.61 -1.88
CA THR A 207 -27.70 14.06 -1.78
C THR A 207 -27.45 14.77 -3.12
N THR A 208 -26.44 14.35 -3.89
CA THR A 208 -26.13 14.93 -5.21
C THR A 208 -27.00 14.38 -6.33
N GLY A 209 -27.77 13.32 -6.08
CA GLY A 209 -28.55 12.62 -7.10
C GLY A 209 -27.69 11.82 -8.08
N SER A 210 -26.45 11.51 -7.71
CA SER A 210 -25.52 10.73 -8.53
C SER A 210 -25.76 9.24 -8.30
N THR A 211 -26.37 8.56 -9.26
CA THR A 211 -26.59 7.11 -9.23
C THR A 211 -26.20 6.52 -10.58
N VAL A 212 -24.92 6.24 -10.77
CA VAL A 212 -24.41 5.61 -12.00
C VAL A 212 -23.55 4.41 -11.60
N ALA A 213 -23.50 3.39 -12.46
CA ALA A 213 -22.50 2.33 -12.38
C ALA A 213 -21.09 2.95 -12.31
N PRO A 214 -20.14 2.29 -11.64
CA PRO A 214 -18.79 2.81 -11.53
C PRO A 214 -18.21 3.12 -12.91
N VAL A 215 -17.78 4.38 -13.09
CA VAL A 215 -17.14 4.90 -14.30
C VAL A 215 -15.66 4.50 -14.34
N ILE A 216 -15.12 4.11 -13.19
CA ILE A 216 -13.74 3.66 -12.99
C ILE A 216 -13.75 2.16 -12.68
N ASP A 217 -12.91 1.38 -13.34
CA ASP A 217 -12.74 -0.04 -13.08
C ASP A 217 -11.75 -0.33 -11.94
N ASP A 218 -11.88 -1.50 -11.32
CA ASP A 218 -10.98 -1.93 -10.24
C ASP A 218 -9.53 -2.08 -10.71
N ALA A 219 -9.33 -2.45 -11.98
CA ALA A 219 -8.02 -2.56 -12.60
C ALA A 219 -7.24 -1.24 -12.64
N LEU A 220 -7.91 -0.08 -12.68
CA LEU A 220 -7.25 1.21 -12.52
C LEU A 220 -6.72 1.39 -11.10
N TRP A 221 -7.50 1.02 -10.08
CA TRP A 221 -7.08 1.12 -8.69
C TRP A 221 -5.89 0.19 -8.40
N ASP A 222 -5.92 -1.04 -8.91
CA ASP A 222 -4.84 -2.02 -8.74
C ASP A 222 -3.53 -1.56 -9.38
N ARG A 223 -3.61 -0.95 -10.58
CA ARG A 223 -2.43 -0.37 -11.24
C ARG A 223 -1.79 0.73 -10.42
N LEU A 224 -2.54 1.53 -9.68
CA LEU A 224 -1.98 2.60 -8.86
C LEU A 224 -1.28 2.05 -7.63
N VAL A 225 -1.84 1.00 -7.02
CA VAL A 225 -1.16 0.28 -5.94
C VAL A 225 0.17 -0.27 -6.46
N GLY A 226 0.18 -0.89 -7.64
CA GLY A 226 1.41 -1.42 -8.25
C GLY A 226 2.40 -0.34 -8.71
N THR A 227 1.94 0.81 -9.20
CA THR A 227 2.80 1.87 -9.76
C THR A 227 3.36 2.80 -8.68
N TYR A 228 2.57 3.09 -7.65
CA TYR A 228 2.84 4.16 -6.69
C TYR A 228 2.92 3.68 -5.24
N GLY A 229 2.59 2.41 -4.96
CA GLY A 229 2.62 1.87 -3.60
C GLY A 229 1.59 2.49 -2.66
N VAL A 230 0.66 3.29 -3.17
CA VAL A 230 -0.35 4.01 -2.37
C VAL A 230 -1.71 3.35 -2.51
N ARG A 231 -2.36 3.12 -1.37
CA ARG A 231 -3.75 2.69 -1.30
C ARG A 231 -4.65 3.87 -1.00
N ILE A 232 -5.66 4.04 -1.83
CA ILE A 232 -6.65 5.11 -1.66
C ILE A 232 -7.76 4.62 -0.71
N PRO A 233 -8.24 5.46 0.22
CA PRO A 233 -9.35 5.10 1.10
C PRO A 233 -10.56 4.58 0.32
N ALA A 234 -11.14 3.47 0.79
CA ALA A 234 -12.18 2.74 0.05
C ALA A 234 -13.46 3.56 -0.16
N ASP A 235 -13.86 4.34 0.85
CA ASP A 235 -14.99 5.28 0.78
C ASP A 235 -14.79 6.32 -0.33
N TYR A 236 -13.57 6.85 -0.45
CA TYR A 236 -13.25 7.82 -1.49
C TYR A 236 -13.27 7.18 -2.89
N ARG A 237 -12.71 5.98 -3.06
CA ARG A 237 -12.78 5.22 -4.33
C ARG A 237 -14.23 5.00 -4.76
N ASP A 238 -15.06 4.59 -3.82
CA ASP A 238 -16.49 4.31 -4.01
C ASP A 238 -17.28 5.57 -4.37
N LEU A 239 -16.93 6.72 -3.79
CA LEU A 239 -17.49 8.03 -4.14
C LEU A 239 -17.11 8.44 -5.57
N VAL A 240 -15.81 8.57 -5.87
CA VAL A 240 -15.35 9.16 -7.14
C VAL A 240 -15.61 8.25 -8.35
N SER A 241 -15.82 6.96 -8.14
CA SER A 241 -16.23 6.05 -9.21
C SER A 241 -17.65 6.32 -9.68
N ARG A 242 -18.51 6.97 -8.89
CA ARG A 242 -19.94 7.14 -9.19
C ARG A 242 -20.41 8.59 -9.19
N LEU A 243 -19.65 9.49 -8.57
CA LEU A 243 -19.97 10.90 -8.49
C LEU A 243 -19.85 11.58 -9.85
N SER A 244 -20.89 12.31 -10.24
CA SER A 244 -20.87 13.16 -11.44
C SER A 244 -21.71 14.42 -11.19
N PRO A 245 -21.14 15.64 -11.40
CA PRO A 245 -19.75 15.91 -11.76
C PRO A 245 -18.75 15.59 -10.61
N LEU A 246 -17.46 15.44 -10.92
CA LEU A 246 -16.38 15.18 -9.95
C LEU A 246 -16.02 16.43 -9.11
N SER A 247 -17.05 17.08 -8.57
CA SER A 247 -16.92 18.23 -7.69
C SER A 247 -18.04 18.25 -6.65
N ILE A 248 -17.72 18.75 -5.46
CA ILE A 248 -18.67 18.99 -4.38
C ILE A 248 -18.51 20.45 -3.98
N ARG A 249 -19.58 21.24 -4.17
CA ARG A 249 -19.54 22.70 -4.01
C ARG A 249 -18.41 23.31 -4.85
N ASN A 250 -17.43 23.95 -4.22
CA ASN A 250 -16.27 24.56 -4.85
C ASN A 250 -15.00 23.70 -4.78
N ILE A 251 -15.12 22.45 -4.32
CA ILE A 251 -14.02 21.50 -4.21
C ILE A 251 -14.08 20.57 -5.42
N GLN A 252 -13.00 20.59 -6.19
CA GLN A 252 -12.80 19.69 -7.31
C GLN A 252 -12.05 18.44 -6.82
N LEU A 253 -12.55 17.26 -7.19
CA LEU A 253 -11.98 15.98 -6.75
C LEU A 253 -10.99 15.44 -7.78
N PHE A 254 -9.93 14.79 -7.28
CA PHE A 254 -8.93 14.14 -8.10
C PHE A 254 -9.24 12.66 -8.26
N VAL A 255 -9.03 12.21 -9.49
CA VAL A 255 -9.23 10.85 -9.96
C VAL A 255 -8.00 10.47 -10.77
N PRO A 256 -7.41 9.28 -10.52
CA PRO A 256 -6.23 8.86 -11.25
C PRO A 256 -6.50 8.65 -12.74
N SER A 257 -5.54 9.03 -13.59
CA SER A 257 -5.60 8.84 -15.05
C SER A 257 -6.89 9.38 -15.70
N HIS A 258 -7.49 10.42 -15.10
CA HIS A 258 -8.70 11.03 -15.62
C HIS A 258 -8.39 11.79 -16.91
N SER A 259 -9.28 11.72 -17.91
CA SER A 259 -9.03 12.33 -19.22
C SER A 259 -9.00 13.86 -19.18
N ASP A 260 -9.78 14.47 -18.28
CA ASP A 260 -9.69 15.91 -17.95
C ASP A 260 -8.52 16.17 -16.99
N PRO A 261 -7.48 16.94 -17.40
CA PRO A 261 -6.30 17.22 -16.58
C PRO A 261 -6.59 17.95 -15.27
N ARG A 262 -7.77 18.58 -15.16
CA ARG A 262 -8.21 19.19 -13.91
C ARG A 262 -8.43 18.11 -12.85
N HIS A 263 -9.05 17.00 -13.22
CA HIS A 263 -9.34 15.91 -12.31
C HIS A 263 -8.21 14.87 -12.27
N ASP A 264 -7.29 14.86 -13.23
CA ASP A 264 -6.19 13.90 -13.25
C ASP A 264 -5.22 14.08 -12.08
N TRP A 265 -5.09 13.02 -11.29
CA TRP A 265 -4.24 13.00 -10.10
C TRP A 265 -2.79 13.38 -10.39
N THR A 266 -2.17 12.72 -11.37
CA THR A 266 -0.74 12.89 -11.68
C THR A 266 -0.46 14.32 -12.09
N THR A 267 -1.29 14.87 -12.97
CA THR A 267 -1.19 16.26 -13.44
C THR A 267 -1.32 17.26 -12.28
N GLN A 268 -2.30 17.08 -11.40
CA GLN A 268 -2.53 17.99 -10.28
C GLN A 268 -1.43 17.89 -9.23
N LEU A 269 -0.95 16.67 -8.96
CA LEU A 269 0.16 16.45 -8.05
C LEU A 269 1.44 17.12 -8.53
N GLU A 270 1.81 16.92 -9.80
CA GLU A 270 2.99 17.57 -10.37
C GLU A 270 2.90 19.09 -10.28
N LYS A 271 1.70 19.66 -10.51
CA LYS A 271 1.47 21.09 -10.35
C LYS A 271 1.67 21.51 -8.90
N ALA A 272 1.08 20.80 -7.94
CA ALA A 272 1.22 21.09 -6.52
C ALA A 272 2.68 21.00 -6.05
N VAL A 273 3.44 20.00 -6.52
CA VAL A 273 4.88 19.85 -6.24
C VAL A 273 5.70 21.01 -6.81
N ARG A 274 5.43 21.44 -8.05
CA ARG A 274 6.07 22.62 -8.64
C ARG A 274 5.77 23.88 -7.85
N ASP A 275 4.48 24.12 -7.54
CA ASP A 275 4.05 25.28 -6.79
C ASP A 275 4.66 25.28 -5.36
N ALA A 276 4.81 24.11 -4.73
CA ALA A 276 5.49 23.97 -3.45
C ALA A 276 6.99 24.29 -3.55
N ALA A 277 7.69 23.78 -4.58
CA ALA A 277 9.10 24.08 -4.82
C ALA A 277 9.35 25.58 -5.06
N ASP A 278 8.45 26.27 -5.74
CA ASP A 278 8.51 27.72 -5.96
C ASP A 278 8.35 28.50 -4.65
N ARG A 279 7.40 28.10 -3.80
CA ARG A 279 7.20 28.71 -2.47
C ARG A 279 8.42 28.52 -1.57
N ARG A 280 9.01 27.32 -1.54
CA ARG A 280 10.24 27.04 -0.79
C ARG A 280 11.38 27.99 -1.18
N ARG A 281 11.58 28.22 -2.48
CA ARG A 281 12.60 29.15 -2.99
C ARG A 281 12.38 30.60 -2.56
N SER A 282 11.14 30.98 -2.25
CA SER A 282 10.77 32.31 -1.76
C SER A 282 10.87 32.47 -0.23
N GLY A 283 11.38 31.46 0.50
CA GLY A 283 11.50 31.50 1.97
C GLY A 283 10.18 31.31 2.71
N ARG A 284 9.11 30.92 1.99
CA ARG A 284 7.84 30.51 2.57
C ARG A 284 7.93 29.01 2.83
N HIS A 285 7.87 28.62 4.10
CA HIS A 285 8.08 27.25 4.53
C HIS A 285 6.99 26.34 3.97
N SER A 286 7.38 25.24 3.29
CA SER A 286 6.43 24.33 2.67
C SER A 286 6.78 22.88 2.97
N TRP A 287 5.80 22.18 3.51
CA TRP A 287 5.82 20.76 3.81
C TRP A 287 5.94 19.84 2.60
N ALA A 288 6.34 18.59 2.85
CA ALA A 288 6.38 17.54 1.84
C ALA A 288 4.98 17.24 1.27
N LEU A 289 4.93 17.05 -0.05
CA LEU A 289 3.83 16.39 -0.75
C LEU A 289 4.34 15.03 -1.21
N TRP A 290 3.46 14.04 -1.24
CA TRP A 290 3.78 12.76 -1.87
C TRP A 290 4.30 12.99 -3.31
N PRO A 291 5.31 12.25 -3.81
CA PRO A 291 5.93 11.05 -3.25
C PRO A 291 7.06 11.28 -2.24
N ALA A 292 7.32 12.51 -1.79
CA ALA A 292 8.29 12.70 -0.71
C ALA A 292 7.82 12.00 0.58
N ALA A 293 8.76 11.39 1.30
CA ALA A 293 8.49 10.69 2.55
C ALA A 293 7.76 11.60 3.55
N GLY A 294 6.72 11.08 4.21
CA GLY A 294 5.86 11.84 5.13
C GLY A 294 5.01 12.93 4.46
N GLY A 295 4.93 12.96 3.13
CA GLY A 295 4.23 13.98 2.37
C GLY A 295 2.72 13.85 2.39
N LEU A 296 2.03 14.99 2.38
CA LEU A 296 0.57 15.05 2.23
C LEU A 296 0.16 14.52 0.84
N PHE A 297 -0.93 13.76 0.78
CA PHE A 297 -1.42 13.13 -0.44
C PHE A 297 -2.68 13.86 -0.96
N PRO A 298 -2.57 14.74 -1.98
CA PRO A 298 -3.65 15.63 -2.37
C PRO A 298 -4.76 14.90 -3.13
N TRP A 299 -6.00 14.99 -2.67
CA TRP A 299 -7.18 14.38 -3.29
C TRP A 299 -8.17 15.41 -3.85
N GLY A 300 -8.01 16.69 -3.55
CA GLY A 300 -8.85 17.73 -4.14
C GLY A 300 -8.27 19.12 -4.03
N ILE A 301 -8.91 20.06 -4.73
CA ILE A 301 -8.54 21.47 -4.71
C ILE A 301 -9.77 22.36 -4.74
N ALA A 302 -9.79 23.41 -3.94
CA ALA A 302 -10.81 24.44 -4.02
C ALA A 302 -10.57 25.34 -5.25
N THR A 303 -11.63 25.94 -5.78
CA THR A 303 -11.50 26.99 -6.82
C THR A 303 -10.64 28.18 -6.38
N THR A 304 -10.51 28.39 -5.07
CA THR A 304 -9.71 29.42 -4.41
C THR A 304 -8.24 29.04 -4.21
N GLY A 305 -7.87 27.78 -4.47
CA GLY A 305 -6.48 27.31 -4.49
C GLY A 305 -6.03 26.52 -3.26
N GLU A 306 -6.87 26.36 -2.25
CA GLU A 306 -6.61 25.47 -1.12
C GLU A 306 -6.57 24.01 -1.59
N LEU A 307 -5.56 23.28 -1.13
CA LEU A 307 -5.43 21.85 -1.40
C LEU A 307 -6.05 21.05 -0.25
N PHE A 308 -6.76 19.98 -0.60
CA PHE A 308 -7.24 19.01 0.36
C PHE A 308 -6.45 17.73 0.18
N CYS A 309 -5.82 17.29 1.26
CA CYS A 309 -4.92 16.16 1.26
C CYS A 309 -5.35 15.15 2.32
N TRP A 310 -4.98 13.89 2.12
CA TRP A 310 -4.84 12.97 3.25
C TRP A 310 -3.51 13.24 3.91
N LEU A 311 -3.51 13.22 5.24
CA LEU A 311 -2.30 12.93 5.98
C LEU A 311 -2.23 11.41 6.08
N PRO A 312 -1.40 10.72 5.29
CA PRO A 312 -1.15 9.31 5.54
C PRO A 312 -0.48 9.30 6.90
N TYR A 313 -1.23 8.98 7.97
CA TYR A 313 -0.68 8.96 9.34
C TYR A 313 -0.55 7.52 9.92
N ASN A 314 -1.17 6.56 9.25
CA ASN A 314 -1.20 5.14 9.55
C ASN A 314 -1.05 4.36 8.24
N SER A 315 -0.65 3.09 8.25
CA SER A 315 -0.64 2.25 7.04
C SER A 315 -2.05 1.94 6.52
N GLU A 316 -3.07 2.00 7.38
CA GLU A 316 -4.48 1.84 7.01
C GLU A 316 -5.04 3.15 6.40
N PRO A 317 -5.38 3.19 5.09
CA PRO A 317 -5.88 4.41 4.47
C PRO A 317 -7.24 4.86 4.98
N SER A 318 -8.09 3.93 5.43
CA SER A 318 -9.45 4.26 5.90
C SER A 318 -9.46 5.12 7.17
N VAL A 319 -8.32 5.27 7.86
CA VAL A 319 -8.19 6.15 9.02
C VAL A 319 -7.55 7.50 8.70
N TRP A 320 -7.05 7.75 7.49
CA TRP A 320 -6.33 8.97 7.18
C TRP A 320 -7.19 10.25 7.35
N PRO A 321 -6.77 11.20 8.20
CA PRO A 321 -7.49 12.45 8.38
C PRO A 321 -7.25 13.38 7.20
N VAL A 322 -8.15 14.35 7.06
CA VAL A 322 -8.03 15.42 6.07
C VAL A 322 -7.09 16.51 6.58
N ALA A 323 -6.07 16.82 5.78
CA ALA A 323 -5.27 18.02 5.92
C ALA A 323 -5.70 19.04 4.86
N MET A 324 -6.16 20.21 5.30
CA MET A 324 -6.45 21.35 4.43
C MET A 324 -5.25 22.29 4.42
N VAL A 325 -4.72 22.50 3.22
CA VAL A 325 -3.58 23.35 2.92
C VAL A 325 -4.09 24.67 2.37
N GLY A 326 -3.76 25.78 3.03
CA GLY A 326 -4.10 27.12 2.58
C GLY A 326 -3.50 27.44 1.21
N TYR A 327 -4.13 28.34 0.46
CA TYR A 327 -3.62 28.79 -0.85
C TYR A 327 -2.22 29.42 -0.75
N ASP A 328 -1.92 30.03 0.41
CA ASP A 328 -0.62 30.59 0.76
C ASP A 328 0.50 29.53 0.78
N GLY A 329 0.13 28.26 1.02
CA GLY A 329 1.06 27.16 1.18
C GLY A 329 1.88 27.26 2.48
N GLU A 330 1.39 28.02 3.46
CA GLU A 330 1.99 28.21 4.79
C GLU A 330 1.09 27.68 5.92
N THR A 331 -0.22 27.66 5.70
CA THR A 331 -1.19 27.16 6.69
C THR A 331 -1.61 25.72 6.39
N VAL A 332 -1.54 24.85 7.41
CA VAL A 332 -2.14 23.51 7.39
C VAL A 332 -3.15 23.40 8.52
N ARG A 333 -4.30 22.79 8.25
CA ARG A 333 -5.29 22.45 9.26
C ARG A 333 -5.68 21.00 9.15
N LEU A 334 -5.63 20.30 10.28
CA LEU A 334 -6.05 18.90 10.36
C LEU A 334 -7.51 18.82 10.79
N HIS A 335 -8.25 17.96 10.12
CA HIS A 335 -9.62 17.60 10.43
C HIS A 335 -9.65 16.10 10.68
N ASN A 336 -10.07 15.67 11.88
CA ASN A 336 -10.23 14.25 12.24
C ASN A 336 -11.49 13.68 11.56
N LEU A 337 -11.53 13.74 10.23
CA LEU A 337 -12.58 13.25 9.35
C LEU A 337 -11.92 12.50 8.20
N SER A 338 -12.61 11.52 7.65
CA SER A 338 -12.27 11.00 6.33
C SER A 338 -12.55 12.06 5.26
N ALA A 339 -12.06 11.83 4.03
CA ALA A 339 -12.39 12.72 2.92
C ALA A 339 -13.90 12.76 2.65
N THR A 340 -14.60 11.61 2.68
CA THR A 340 -16.04 11.59 2.42
C THR A 340 -16.82 12.25 3.56
N ALA A 341 -16.43 12.08 4.82
CA ALA A 341 -17.08 12.75 5.94
C ALA A 341 -16.88 14.27 5.91
N PHE A 342 -15.66 14.73 5.59
CA PHE A 342 -15.37 16.14 5.37
C PHE A 342 -16.23 16.72 4.24
N LEU A 343 -16.26 16.05 3.08
CA LEU A 343 -17.05 16.49 1.92
C LEU A 343 -18.56 16.52 2.23
N PHE A 344 -19.05 15.60 3.06
CA PHE A 344 -20.45 15.59 3.48
C PHE A 344 -20.77 16.78 4.41
N GLU A 345 -19.89 17.16 5.33
CA GLU A 345 -20.06 18.38 6.13
C GLU A 345 -20.12 19.64 5.23
N VAL A 346 -19.19 19.75 4.26
CA VAL A 346 -19.15 20.86 3.28
C VAL A 346 -20.43 20.90 2.44
N LEU A 347 -20.91 19.73 1.99
CA LEU A 347 -22.14 19.63 1.20
C LEU A 347 -23.35 20.17 1.97
N ASN A 348 -23.41 19.90 3.28
CA ASN A 348 -24.46 20.33 4.20
C ASN A 348 -24.29 21.75 4.75
N GLY A 349 -23.36 22.54 4.20
CA GLY A 349 -23.23 23.96 4.47
C GLY A 349 -22.23 24.32 5.57
N ALA A 350 -21.41 23.37 6.04
CA ALA A 350 -20.20 23.73 6.76
C ALA A 350 -19.28 24.53 5.82
N ASP A 351 -18.78 25.67 6.29
CA ASP A 351 -17.79 26.45 5.55
C ASP A 351 -16.39 26.00 5.98
N PRO A 352 -15.68 25.20 5.15
CA PRO A 352 -14.36 24.72 5.52
C PRO A 352 -13.32 25.86 5.62
N PHE A 353 -13.66 27.04 5.07
CA PHE A 353 -12.80 28.23 5.05
C PHE A 353 -13.11 29.21 6.18
N GLU A 354 -14.16 29.00 6.99
CA GLU A 354 -14.59 29.95 8.04
C GLU A 354 -13.45 30.25 9.02
N VAL A 355 -12.69 29.21 9.37
CA VAL A 355 -11.62 29.33 10.35
C VAL A 355 -10.34 29.92 9.75
N LEU A 356 -10.15 29.86 8.42
CA LEU A 356 -9.06 30.57 7.73
C LEU A 356 -9.33 32.09 7.67
N ARG A 357 -10.61 32.49 7.55
CA ARG A 357 -11.01 33.91 7.53
C ARG A 357 -10.91 34.60 8.90
N ALA A 358 -10.90 33.84 9.99
CA ALA A 358 -10.84 34.38 11.35
C ALA A 358 -9.44 34.92 11.77
N TRP A 359 -8.43 34.83 10.89
CA TRP A 359 -7.05 35.26 11.15
C TRP A 359 -6.51 36.26 10.12
N ASN A 360 -7.40 36.89 9.35
CA ASN A 360 -7.08 38.05 8.50
C ASN A 360 -7.50 39.37 9.16
#